data_AF-A0A7Y2FJ86-F1
#
_entry.id   AF-A0A7Y2FJ86-F1
#
_cell.length_a   1.000
_cell.length_b   1.000
_cell.length_c   1.000
_cell.angle_alpha   90.00
_cell.angle_beta   90.00
_cell.angle_gamma   90.00
#
_symmetry.space_group_name_H-M   'P 1'
#
loop_
_entity.id
_entity.type
_entity.pdbx_description
1 polymer ?
#
loop_
_entity_poly.entity_id
_entity_poly.type
_entity_poly.pdbx_seq_one_letter_code
_entity_poly.pdbx_strand_id
1 'polypeptide(L)'
;MKQTSASIRSPKPNERPIVMPLMTAIAILIVSLVMTGAGCSDRERPAPLFETMTDRDADFDFGVLRDKKILLDPGHGGRYRGTQGREGLEECTVNLAVG
;
A
#
# COMPACT_ATOMS: atom_id res chain seq x y z
N MET A 1 23.22 35.30 71.24
CA MET A 1 22.62 34.92 69.94
C MET A 1 23.75 34.48 69.02
N LYS A 2 23.85 33.20 68.67
CA LYS A 2 24.90 32.68 67.76
C LYS A 2 24.31 32.56 66.36
N GLN A 3 24.80 33.35 65.40
CA GLN A 3 24.48 33.16 63.98
C GLN A 3 25.44 32.10 63.42
N THR A 4 24.89 30.96 63.04
CA THR A 4 25.60 29.89 62.33
C THR A 4 25.44 30.15 60.83
N SER A 5 26.50 30.64 60.18
CA SER A 5 26.54 30.83 58.73
C SER A 5 26.62 29.46 58.04
N ALA A 6 25.51 29.00 57.47
CA ALA A 6 25.50 27.83 56.60
C ALA A 6 26.11 28.20 55.24
N SER A 7 27.28 27.63 54.94
CA SER A 7 27.93 27.71 53.63
C SER A 7 27.10 26.91 52.61
N ILE A 8 26.27 27.58 51.82
CA ILE A 8 25.53 26.99 50.70
C ILE A 8 26.54 26.64 49.59
N ARG A 9 26.85 25.35 49.42
CA ARG A 9 27.57 24.86 48.24
C ARG A 9 26.61 24.80 47.06
N SER A 10 26.88 25.59 46.02
CA SER A 10 26.19 25.48 44.73
C SER A 10 26.51 24.14 44.05
N PRO A 11 25.53 23.48 43.39
CA PRO A 11 25.76 22.24 42.66
C PRO A 11 26.62 22.49 41.41
N LYS A 12 27.56 21.58 41.12
CA LYS A 12 28.43 21.64 39.93
C LYS A 12 27.59 21.47 38.63
N PRO A 13 27.83 22.29 37.58
CA PRO A 13 26.91 22.42 36.44
C PRO A 13 27.02 21.33 35.34
N ASN A 14 27.69 20.20 35.55
CA ASN A 14 28.13 19.35 34.43
C ASN A 14 27.86 17.84 34.55
N GLU A 15 26.85 17.40 35.29
CA GLU A 15 26.41 15.99 35.29
C GLU A 15 24.99 15.86 34.75
N ARG A 16 24.78 16.18 33.47
CA ARG A 16 23.59 15.67 32.77
C ARG A 16 23.86 14.21 32.41
N PRO A 17 23.07 13.24 32.89
CA PRO A 17 23.32 11.83 32.61
C PRO A 17 23.18 11.59 31.09
N ILE A 18 24.29 11.24 30.46
CA ILE A 18 24.42 10.89 29.02
C ILE A 18 23.49 9.71 28.65
N VAL A 19 22.96 8.99 29.65
CA VAL A 19 22.04 7.87 29.51
C VAL A 19 20.69 8.26 28.90
N MET A 20 20.21 9.48 29.15
CA MET A 20 18.91 9.96 28.64
C MET A 20 18.86 10.08 27.10
N PRO A 21 19.80 10.76 26.42
CA PRO A 21 19.75 10.88 24.96
C PRO A 21 20.02 9.54 24.24
N LEU A 22 20.79 8.63 24.84
CA LEU A 22 21.10 7.33 24.25
C LEU A 22 19.86 6.42 24.18
N MET A 23 19.06 6.38 25.25
CA MET A 23 17.81 5.60 25.28
C MET A 23 16.78 6.13 24.29
N THR A 24 16.69 7.46 24.15
CA THR A 24 15.81 8.10 23.15
C THR A 24 16.25 7.78 21.72
N ALA A 25 17.55 7.80 21.44
CA ALA A 25 18.08 7.45 20.12
C ALA A 25 17.80 5.98 19.77
N ILE A 26 17.96 5.06 20.72
CA ILE A 26 17.64 3.64 20.53
C ILE A 26 16.15 3.44 20.25
N ALA A 27 15.27 4.12 21.01
CA ALA A 27 13.83 4.05 20.78
C ALA A 27 13.43 4.54 19.38
N ILE A 28 14.01 5.65 18.91
CA ILE A 28 13.76 6.19 17.57
C ILE A 28 14.23 5.20 16.48
N LEU A 29 15.40 4.59 16.67
CA LEU A 29 15.94 3.61 15.72
C LEU A 29 15.03 2.38 15.61
N ILE A 30 14.56 1.85 16.75
CA ILE A 30 13.65 0.69 16.78
C ILE A 30 12.32 1.03 16.10
N VAL A 31 11.71 2.17 16.41
CA VAL A 31 10.45 2.59 15.79
C VAL A 31 10.62 2.75 14.27
N SER A 32 11.71 3.37 13.83
CA SER A 32 11.99 3.53 12.40
C SER A 32 12.14 2.18 11.69
N LEU A 33 12.86 1.23 12.31
CA LEU A 33 13.05 -0.12 11.77
C LEU A 33 11.73 -0.89 11.64
N VAL A 34 10.86 -0.82 12.65
CA VAL A 34 9.54 -1.47 12.63
C VAL A 34 8.65 -0.88 11.53
N MET A 35 8.64 0.45 11.38
CA MET A 35 7.82 1.12 10.35
C MET A 35 8.30 0.82 8.93
N THR A 36 9.60 0.63 8.71
CA THR A 36 10.14 0.23 7.39
C THR A 36 9.96 -1.26 7.07
N GLY A 37 9.87 -2.13 8.08
CA GLY A 37 9.74 -3.57 7.89
C GLY A 37 8.33 -4.05 7.55
N ALA A 38 7.29 -3.32 7.97
CA ALA A 38 5.89 -3.72 7.76
C ALA A 38 5.37 -3.51 6.32
N GLY A 39 6.17 -2.90 5.43
CA GLY A 39 5.80 -2.64 4.04
C GLY A 39 5.98 -3.83 3.09
N CYS A 40 6.68 -4.90 3.51
CA CYS A 40 6.96 -6.08 2.70
C CYS A 40 5.90 -7.17 2.95
N SER A 41 4.64 -6.88 2.63
CA SER A 41 3.65 -7.94 2.44
C SER A 41 3.78 -8.43 1.00
N ASP A 42 4.17 -9.69 0.82
CA ASP A 42 4.02 -10.37 -0.46
C ASP A 42 2.54 -10.34 -0.84
N ARG A 43 2.22 -9.47 -1.80
CA ARG A 43 0.86 -9.29 -2.28
C ARG A 43 0.65 -10.32 -3.36
N GLU A 44 -0.05 -11.39 -3.02
CA GLU A 44 -0.39 -12.47 -3.94
C GLU A 44 -0.92 -11.86 -5.24
N ARG A 45 -0.23 -12.13 -6.36
CA ARG A 45 -0.66 -11.68 -7.68
C ARG A 45 -1.93 -12.48 -7.95
N PRO A 46 -3.12 -11.85 -8.05
CA PRO A 46 -4.29 -12.59 -8.49
C PRO A 46 -3.95 -13.22 -9.84
N ALA A 47 -4.25 -14.51 -9.97
CA ALA A 47 -4.08 -15.23 -11.21
C ALA A 47 -4.75 -14.42 -12.34
N PRO A 48 -4.19 -14.43 -13.56
CA PRO A 48 -4.80 -13.74 -14.68
C PRO A 48 -6.19 -14.34 -14.90
N LEU A 49 -7.22 -13.58 -14.51
CA LEU A 49 -8.62 -13.99 -14.45
C LEU A 49 -9.17 -14.50 -15.79
N PHE A 50 -8.49 -14.20 -16.90
CA PHE A 50 -8.92 -14.50 -18.25
C PHE A 50 -7.99 -15.48 -19.00
N GLU A 51 -6.89 -15.93 -18.40
CA GLU A 51 -5.94 -16.83 -19.10
C GLU A 51 -6.47 -18.27 -19.18
N THR A 52 -7.49 -18.61 -18.38
CA THR A 52 -8.07 -19.96 -18.27
C THR A 52 -9.53 -20.06 -18.73
N MET A 53 -10.06 -19.07 -19.45
CA MET A 53 -11.39 -19.20 -20.04
C MET A 53 -11.28 -20.04 -21.33
N THR A 54 -11.35 -21.36 -21.16
CA THR A 54 -11.23 -22.35 -22.25
C THR A 54 -12.59 -22.82 -22.78
N ASP A 55 -13.67 -22.09 -22.50
CA ASP A 55 -14.98 -22.41 -23.04
C ASP A 55 -14.89 -22.34 -24.56
N ARG A 56 -15.06 -23.47 -25.23
CA ARG A 56 -15.00 -23.54 -26.69
C ARG A 56 -16.36 -23.14 -27.22
N ASP A 57 -16.40 -22.44 -28.35
CA ASP A 57 -17.65 -22.05 -29.02
C ASP A 57 -18.63 -23.22 -29.20
N ALA A 58 -18.10 -24.44 -29.34
CA ALA A 58 -18.88 -25.68 -29.49
C ALA A 58 -19.73 -26.05 -28.25
N ASP A 59 -19.42 -25.49 -27.08
CA ASP A 59 -20.10 -25.78 -25.82
C ASP A 59 -21.35 -24.86 -25.60
N PHE A 60 -21.56 -23.87 -26.48
CA PHE A 60 -22.67 -22.91 -26.37
C PHE A 60 -23.77 -23.16 -27.42
N ASP A 61 -25.02 -23.24 -26.97
CA ASP A 61 -26.19 -23.18 -27.85
C ASP A 61 -26.54 -21.71 -28.17
N PHE A 62 -26.02 -21.20 -29.29
CA PHE A 62 -26.33 -19.85 -29.77
C PHE A 62 -27.76 -19.70 -30.32
N GLY A 63 -28.54 -20.77 -30.41
CA GLY A 63 -29.94 -20.74 -30.86
C GLY A 63 -30.80 -19.78 -30.04
N VAL A 64 -30.51 -19.62 -28.75
CA VAL A 64 -31.21 -18.68 -27.85
C VAL A 64 -31.00 -17.20 -28.19
N LEU A 65 -29.92 -16.87 -28.90
CA LEU A 65 -29.61 -15.50 -29.32
C LEU A 65 -30.15 -15.17 -30.70
N ARG A 66 -30.80 -16.12 -31.38
CA ARG A 66 -31.37 -15.91 -32.73
C ARG A 66 -32.35 -14.73 -32.72
N ASP A 67 -32.22 -13.88 -33.73
CA ASP A 67 -32.99 -12.65 -33.94
C ASP A 67 -32.89 -11.62 -32.80
N LYS A 68 -31.96 -11.79 -31.87
CA LYS A 68 -31.64 -10.79 -30.85
C LYS A 68 -30.58 -9.83 -31.36
N LYS A 69 -30.70 -8.58 -30.92
CA LYS A 69 -29.67 -7.55 -31.11
C LYS A 69 -29.03 -7.31 -29.76
N ILE A 70 -27.72 -7.55 -29.69
CA ILE A 70 -26.92 -7.37 -28.47
C ILE A 70 -25.93 -6.26 -28.76
N LEU A 71 -25.94 -5.22 -27.92
CA LEU A 71 -24.95 -4.14 -27.98
C LEU A 71 -23.84 -4.47 -26.99
N LEU A 72 -22.61 -4.52 -27.49
CA LEU A 72 -21.40 -4.54 -26.68
C LEU A 72 -20.82 -3.12 -26.67
N ASP A 73 -20.66 -2.55 -25.49
CA ASP A 73 -20.15 -1.19 -25.30
C ASP A 73 -18.94 -1.26 -24.36
N PRO A 74 -17.72 -1.47 -24.89
CA PRO A 74 -16.52 -1.48 -24.06
C PRO A 74 -16.32 -0.09 -23.47
N GLY A 75 -16.47 0.01 -22.15
CA GLY A 75 -16.38 1.28 -21.45
C GLY A 75 -15.01 1.94 -21.58
N HIS A 76 -15.00 3.28 -21.59
CA HIS A 76 -13.82 4.14 -21.73
C HIS A 76 -13.15 4.05 -23.13
N GLY A 77 -12.03 4.74 -23.32
CA GLY A 77 -11.27 4.72 -24.57
C GLY A 77 -10.70 6.07 -25.00
N GLY A 78 -9.79 6.02 -25.98
CA GLY A 78 -9.13 7.21 -26.52
C GLY A 78 -8.40 8.01 -25.45
N ARG A 79 -8.89 9.23 -25.18
CA ARG A 79 -8.31 10.12 -24.16
C ARG A 79 -8.64 9.69 -22.73
N TYR A 80 -9.80 9.08 -22.52
CA TYR A 80 -10.28 8.72 -21.18
C TYR A 80 -9.97 7.25 -20.96
N ARG A 81 -8.84 6.95 -20.30
CA ARG A 81 -8.35 5.57 -20.10
C ARG A 81 -9.14 4.76 -19.06
N GLY A 82 -10.03 5.43 -18.32
CA GLY A 82 -10.73 4.84 -17.18
C GLY A 82 -9.81 4.64 -15.98
N THR A 83 -10.19 3.72 -15.10
CA THR A 83 -9.42 3.40 -13.90
C THR A 83 -8.07 2.78 -14.28
N GLN A 84 -7.01 3.13 -13.54
CA GLN A 84 -5.71 2.47 -13.66
C GLN A 84 -5.49 1.51 -12.49
N GLY A 85 -5.25 0.25 -12.84
CA GLY A 85 -4.91 -0.81 -11.91
C GLY A 85 -3.40 -0.93 -11.66
N ARG A 86 -3.03 -2.04 -11.04
CA ARG A 86 -1.62 -2.36 -10.75
C ARG A 86 -0.80 -2.38 -12.04
N GLU A 87 0.47 -1.97 -11.95
CA GLU A 87 1.40 -1.95 -13.10
C GLU A 87 0.92 -1.07 -14.28
N GLY A 88 -0.01 -0.13 -14.04
CA GLY A 88 -0.52 0.77 -15.06
C GLY A 88 -1.56 0.14 -15.99
N LEU A 89 -2.16 -0.99 -15.60
CA LEU A 89 -3.22 -1.63 -16.38
C LEU A 89 -4.42 -0.70 -16.52
N GLU A 90 -4.74 -0.30 -17.75
CA GLU A 90 -5.84 0.62 -18.04
C GLU A 90 -7.15 -0.12 -18.24
N GLU A 91 -8.22 0.38 -17.62
CA GLU A 91 -9.57 -0.17 -17.77
C GLU A 91 -10.00 -0.30 -19.23
N CYS A 92 -9.76 0.74 -20.05
CA CYS A 92 -10.12 0.69 -21.47
C CYS A 92 -9.41 -0.43 -22.23
N THR A 93 -8.19 -0.81 -21.82
CA THR A 93 -7.42 -1.89 -22.44
C THR A 93 -8.04 -3.24 -22.10
N VAL A 94 -8.46 -3.42 -20.84
CA VAL A 94 -9.12 -4.66 -20.40
C VAL A 94 -10.49 -4.80 -21.06
N ASN A 95 -11.33 -3.78 -21.01
CA ASN A 95 -12.70 -3.84 -21.57
C ASN A 95 -12.70 -4.15 -23.07
N LEU A 96 -11.74 -3.62 -23.82
CA LEU A 96 -11.62 -3.87 -25.26
C LEU A 96 -11.13 -5.29 -25.58
N ALA A 97 -10.34 -5.89 -24.68
CA ALA A 97 -9.79 -7.23 -24.87
C ALA A 97 -10.79 -8.34 -24.51
N VAL A 98 -11.92 -8.01 -23.86
CA VAL A 98 -13.00 -8.97 -23.62
C VAL A 98 -13.74 -9.21 -24.95
N GLY A 99 -13.41 -10.30 -25.63
CA GLY A 99 -14.01 -10.71 -26.90
C GLY A 99 -13.75 -12.18 -27.20
#